data_AF-A0A419S5A1-F1
#
_entry.id   AF-A0A419S5A1-F1
#
_cell.length_a   1.000
_cell.length_b   1.000
_cell.length_c   1.000
_cell.angle_alpha   90.00
_cell.angle_beta   90.00
_cell.angle_gamma   90.00
#
_symmetry.space_group_name_H-M   'P 1'
#
loop_
_entity.id
_entity.type
_entity.pdbx_description
1 polymer ?
#
loop_
_entity_poly.entity_id
_entity_poly.type
_entity_poly.pdbx_seq_one_letter_code
_entity_poly.pdbx_strand_id
1 'polypeptide(L)'
;MERVIFGDNQFFAVNHISDEKSRAQSIKFKEDSAIIKTLDEARAVGINTFMCTTHDRIVNICNIIRSQPEKYKDFTIYPCMPYAHKYANAVTELGITGTIKQYVPGNFFGSMFKGGVAFLSKDYLSIMELLVDAEMKMFKNINTPVIFLQNVITDLLLGLRADEVLIAFYHYVKKKYNAEAGFITMNMPKLLDVLEKGGIENPIICASINKAGFRMSGGNDVYEDVLKTRKLRAIAMQVLGGGAIHPKEAMEYVCGLPNIESILFGASSKANIESTYNYVHAFDQQKINA
;
A
#
# COMPACT_ATOMS: atom_id res chain seq x y z
N MET A 1 0.94 -7.12 -13.35
CA MET A 1 1.48 -6.16 -12.38
C MET A 1 2.95 -5.92 -12.72
N GLU A 2 3.51 -4.75 -12.43
CA GLU A 2 4.96 -4.52 -12.58
C GLU A 2 5.74 -5.36 -11.58
N ARG A 3 6.86 -5.98 -11.99
CA ARG A 3 7.61 -6.89 -11.12
C ARG A 3 8.25 -6.18 -9.93
N VAL A 4 8.66 -4.93 -10.13
CA VAL A 4 9.29 -4.09 -9.10
C VAL A 4 8.45 -2.85 -8.90
N ILE A 5 8.12 -2.56 -7.63
CA ILE A 5 7.32 -1.41 -7.24
C ILE A 5 8.14 -0.56 -6.28
N PHE A 6 8.18 0.75 -6.52
CA PHE A 6 8.89 1.68 -5.63
C PHE A 6 7.95 2.21 -4.55
N GLY A 7 8.37 2.13 -3.29
CA GLY A 7 7.62 2.61 -2.13
C GLY A 7 7.99 4.05 -1.72
N ASP A 8 7.22 4.63 -0.81
CA ASP A 8 7.33 6.03 -0.39
C ASP A 8 7.93 6.25 1.02
N ASN A 9 8.12 5.21 1.82
CA ASN A 9 8.56 5.31 3.22
C ASN A 9 9.76 6.24 3.45
N GLN A 10 10.77 6.20 2.56
CA GLN A 10 11.96 7.04 2.67
C GLN A 10 11.67 8.54 2.55
N PHE A 11 10.57 8.92 1.89
CA PHE A 11 10.18 10.32 1.70
C PHE A 11 9.53 10.93 2.93
N PHE A 12 9.08 10.09 3.85
CA PHE A 12 8.38 10.47 5.09
C PHE A 12 9.18 10.11 6.35
N ALA A 13 10.48 9.84 6.20
CA ALA A 13 11.37 9.46 7.30
C ALA A 13 10.88 8.26 8.12
N VAL A 14 10.14 7.35 7.49
CA VAL A 14 9.67 6.12 8.12
C VAL A 14 10.80 5.10 8.08
N ASN A 15 11.53 4.97 9.19
CA ASN A 15 12.51 3.91 9.40
C ASN A 15 12.16 3.12 10.68
N HIS A 16 12.10 1.80 10.57
CA HIS A 16 11.73 0.94 11.70
C HIS A 16 12.91 0.54 12.61
N ILE A 17 14.14 0.92 12.27
CA ILE A 17 15.35 0.50 13.00
C ILE A 17 16.21 1.68 13.46
N SER A 18 16.27 2.79 12.73
CA SER A 18 17.27 3.84 12.99
C SER A 18 16.71 5.27 12.90
N ASP A 19 16.66 5.94 14.05
CA ASP A 19 16.29 7.36 14.16
C ASP A 19 17.26 8.29 13.42
N GLU A 20 18.55 7.94 13.41
CA GLU A 20 19.55 8.71 12.67
C GLU A 20 19.28 8.67 11.15
N LYS A 21 18.92 7.50 10.62
CA LYS A 21 18.49 7.38 9.21
C LYS A 21 17.19 8.13 8.95
N SER A 22 16.22 8.08 9.86
CA SER A 22 14.99 8.89 9.76
C SER A 22 15.31 10.38 9.67
N ARG A 23 16.22 10.88 10.53
CA ARG A 23 16.66 12.28 10.50
C ARG A 23 17.39 12.65 9.21
N ALA A 24 18.27 11.79 8.72
CA ALA A 24 18.96 12.02 7.46
C ALA A 24 17.98 12.07 6.28
N GLN A 25 16.97 11.20 6.28
CA GLN A 25 15.91 11.17 5.27
C GLN A 25 15.01 12.40 5.32
N SER A 26 14.61 12.86 6.50
CA SER A 26 13.78 14.07 6.63
C SER A 26 14.50 15.32 6.12
N ILE A 27 15.82 15.43 6.34
CA ILE A 27 16.66 16.50 5.78
C ILE A 27 16.76 16.35 4.26
N LYS A 28 17.11 15.16 3.78
CA LYS A 28 17.33 14.90 2.34
C LYS A 28 16.07 15.16 1.51
N PHE A 29 14.95 14.65 1.98
CA PHE A 29 13.68 14.75 1.27
C PHE A 29 12.87 15.94 1.74
N LYS A 30 13.46 16.98 2.32
CA LYS A 30 12.69 18.17 2.74
C LYS A 30 11.95 18.85 1.58
N GLU A 31 12.55 18.86 0.40
CA GLU A 31 12.01 19.52 -0.80
C GLU A 31 11.39 18.50 -1.77
N ASP A 32 10.28 18.86 -2.40
CA ASP A 32 9.55 17.99 -3.34
C ASP A 32 10.40 17.62 -4.57
N SER A 33 11.31 18.51 -4.97
CA SER A 33 12.28 18.26 -6.04
C SER A 33 13.20 17.07 -5.74
N ALA A 34 13.54 16.82 -4.48
CA ALA A 34 14.36 15.68 -4.08
C ALA A 34 13.57 14.36 -4.23
N ILE A 35 12.27 14.36 -3.92
CA ILE A 35 11.40 13.21 -4.13
C ILE A 35 11.28 12.92 -5.63
N ILE A 36 10.96 13.94 -6.44
CA ILE A 36 10.83 13.80 -7.89
C ILE A 36 12.13 13.29 -8.52
N LYS A 37 13.29 13.81 -8.10
CA LYS A 37 14.58 13.34 -8.57
C LYS A 37 14.77 11.84 -8.27
N THR A 38 14.44 11.38 -7.07
CA THR A 38 14.55 9.95 -6.72
C THR A 38 13.55 9.08 -7.48
N LEU A 39 12.34 9.58 -7.76
CA LEU A 39 11.39 8.89 -8.65
C LEU A 39 11.95 8.80 -10.08
N ASP A 40 12.55 9.87 -10.60
CA ASP A 40 13.22 9.85 -11.90
C ASP A 40 14.40 8.87 -11.94
N GLU A 41 15.18 8.77 -10.86
CA GLU A 41 16.24 7.77 -10.71
C GLU A 41 15.69 6.34 -10.75
N ALA A 42 14.54 6.08 -10.10
CA ALA A 42 13.87 4.77 -10.16
C ALA A 42 13.32 4.46 -11.56
N ARG A 43 12.74 5.46 -12.23
CA ARG A 43 12.25 5.29 -13.60
C ARG A 43 13.37 5.05 -14.60
N ALA A 44 14.52 5.71 -14.42
CA ALA A 44 15.67 5.53 -15.30
C ALA A 44 16.23 4.10 -15.31
N VAL A 45 16.00 3.33 -14.24
CA VAL A 45 16.38 1.91 -14.18
C VAL A 45 15.29 0.94 -14.65
N GLY A 46 14.09 1.45 -14.94
CA GLY A 46 12.94 0.65 -15.41
C GLY A 46 11.77 0.54 -14.43
N ILE A 47 11.83 1.16 -13.24
CA ILE A 47 10.73 1.10 -12.26
C ILE A 47 9.71 2.19 -12.56
N ASN A 48 8.60 1.81 -13.18
CA ASN A 48 7.53 2.74 -13.61
C ASN A 48 6.28 2.74 -12.72
N THR A 49 6.32 2.03 -11.60
CA THR A 49 5.20 2.01 -10.62
C THR A 49 5.66 2.55 -9.28
N PHE A 50 4.91 3.53 -8.77
CA PHE A 50 5.12 4.12 -7.46
C PHE A 50 3.93 3.84 -6.54
N MET A 51 4.17 3.09 -5.48
CA MET A 51 3.18 2.85 -4.43
C MET A 51 3.38 3.86 -3.30
N CYS A 52 2.33 4.60 -2.96
CA CYS A 52 2.45 5.68 -1.99
C CYS A 52 1.22 5.85 -1.10
N THR A 53 1.47 6.28 0.12
CA THR A 53 0.45 6.71 1.07
C THR A 53 -0.24 7.98 0.60
N THR A 54 -1.48 8.22 1.04
CA THR A 54 -2.24 9.42 0.68
C THR A 54 -1.88 10.64 1.54
N HIS A 55 -0.59 10.79 1.85
CA HIS A 55 -0.07 11.93 2.61
C HIS A 55 -0.22 13.22 1.79
N ASP A 56 -0.58 14.34 2.45
CA ASP A 56 -0.78 15.65 1.82
C ASP A 56 0.35 16.09 0.86
N ARG A 57 1.59 15.68 1.14
CA ARG A 57 2.74 16.03 0.31
C ARG A 57 2.72 15.35 -1.06
N ILE A 58 2.09 14.18 -1.17
CA ILE A 58 1.88 13.48 -2.44
C ILE A 58 1.02 14.32 -3.40
N VAL A 59 0.20 15.25 -2.91
CA VAL A 59 -0.55 16.19 -3.77
C VAL A 59 0.40 16.98 -4.68
N ASN A 60 1.50 17.50 -4.12
CA ASN A 60 2.48 18.26 -4.91
C ASN A 60 3.23 17.37 -5.90
N ILE A 61 3.58 16.15 -5.48
CA ILE A 61 4.21 15.16 -6.36
C ILE A 61 3.28 14.82 -7.54
N CYS A 62 1.99 14.61 -7.27
CA CYS A 62 0.96 14.39 -8.27
C CYS A 62 0.80 15.61 -9.21
N ASN A 63 0.89 16.84 -8.69
CA ASN A 63 0.87 18.06 -9.51
C ASN A 63 2.04 18.12 -10.49
N ILE A 64 3.26 17.82 -10.03
CA ILE A 64 4.47 17.83 -10.87
C ILE A 64 4.42 16.73 -11.94
N ILE A 65 3.90 15.55 -11.59
CA ILE A 65 3.70 14.44 -12.54
C ILE A 65 2.69 14.85 -13.61
N ARG A 66 1.53 15.41 -13.21
CA ARG A 66 0.49 15.88 -14.14
C ARG A 66 0.96 17.00 -15.06
N SER A 67 1.85 17.87 -14.60
CA SER A 67 2.37 18.96 -15.43
C SER A 67 3.40 18.49 -16.46
N GLN A 68 3.80 17.21 -16.46
CA GLN A 68 4.78 16.63 -17.36
C GLN A 68 4.27 15.30 -17.99
N PRO A 69 3.14 15.32 -18.71
CA PRO A 69 2.47 14.10 -19.17
C PRO A 69 3.35 13.24 -20.08
N GLU A 70 4.09 13.84 -21.01
CA GLU A 70 5.00 13.08 -21.89
C GLU A 70 6.11 12.38 -21.13
N LYS A 71 6.65 13.06 -20.10
CA LYS A 71 7.70 12.49 -19.25
C LYS A 71 7.16 11.29 -18.47
N TYR A 72 5.91 11.33 -17.99
CA TYR A 72 5.33 10.31 -17.09
C TYR A 72 4.24 9.44 -17.74
N LYS A 73 4.19 9.37 -19.07
CA LYS A 73 3.10 8.69 -19.80
C LYS A 73 2.89 7.21 -19.40
N ASP A 74 3.97 6.50 -19.10
CA ASP A 74 3.97 5.08 -18.71
C ASP A 74 4.07 4.89 -17.18
N PHE A 75 4.04 5.99 -16.42
CA PHE A 75 4.17 5.94 -14.97
C PHE A 75 2.81 5.70 -14.31
N THR A 76 2.75 4.75 -13.39
CA THR A 76 1.53 4.44 -12.64
C THR A 76 1.72 4.67 -11.15
N ILE A 77 0.65 5.08 -10.47
CA ILE A 77 0.65 5.29 -9.03
C ILE A 77 -0.31 4.30 -8.39
N TYR A 78 0.16 3.57 -7.36
CA TYR A 78 -0.67 2.67 -6.55
C TYR A 78 -0.93 3.36 -5.20
N PRO A 79 -2.05 4.10 -5.04
CA PRO A 79 -2.35 4.81 -3.81
C PRO A 79 -2.72 3.85 -2.67
N CYS A 80 -2.20 4.12 -1.47
CA CYS A 80 -2.41 3.34 -0.26
C CYS A 80 -3.12 4.19 0.80
N MET A 81 -4.41 3.95 0.99
CA MET A 81 -5.27 4.75 1.85
C MET A 81 -5.75 3.99 3.09
N PRO A 82 -6.06 4.70 4.18
CA PRO A 82 -5.78 6.10 4.43
C PRO A 82 -4.35 6.34 4.94
N TYR A 83 -3.84 7.55 4.82
CA TYR A 83 -2.72 7.99 5.65
C TYR A 83 -3.19 8.17 7.11
N ALA A 84 -3.02 7.14 7.94
CA ALA A 84 -3.64 7.09 9.28
C ALA A 84 -3.22 8.22 10.23
N HIS A 85 -1.99 8.74 10.13
CA HIS A 85 -1.53 9.85 10.96
C HIS A 85 -2.37 11.12 10.77
N LYS A 86 -2.87 11.37 9.56
CA LYS A 86 -3.79 12.49 9.26
C LYS A 86 -5.08 12.40 10.09
N TYR A 87 -5.64 11.21 10.21
CA TYR A 87 -6.86 10.96 11.00
C TYR A 87 -6.57 10.99 12.49
N ALA A 88 -5.46 10.42 12.94
CA ALA A 88 -5.04 10.46 14.34
C ALA A 88 -4.80 11.90 14.82
N ASN A 89 -4.14 12.73 14.00
CA ASN A 89 -3.93 14.14 14.29
C ASN A 89 -5.27 14.88 14.33
N ALA A 90 -6.16 14.66 13.37
CA ALA A 90 -7.48 15.28 13.38
C ALA A 90 -8.29 14.93 14.63
N VAL A 91 -8.27 13.66 15.08
CA VAL A 91 -8.95 13.25 16.33
C VAL A 91 -8.34 13.96 17.54
N THR A 92 -7.02 14.12 17.55
CA THR A 92 -6.31 14.79 18.64
C THR A 92 -6.62 16.30 18.67
N GLU A 93 -6.64 16.95 17.50
CA GLU A 93 -6.80 18.40 17.36
C GLU A 93 -8.27 18.86 17.41
N LEU A 94 -9.16 18.12 16.76
CA LEU A 94 -10.56 18.49 16.55
C LEU A 94 -11.54 17.66 17.39
N GLY A 95 -11.05 16.66 18.12
CA GLY A 95 -11.88 15.65 18.75
C GLY A 95 -12.56 14.72 17.74
N ILE A 96 -13.22 13.67 18.25
CA ILE A 96 -13.94 12.69 17.43
C ILE A 96 -15.05 13.35 16.60
N THR A 97 -15.82 14.24 17.23
CA THR A 97 -16.95 14.95 16.58
C THR A 97 -16.48 15.93 15.50
N GLY A 98 -15.39 16.68 15.76
CA GLY A 98 -14.82 17.61 14.78
C GLY A 98 -14.20 16.88 13.58
N THR A 99 -13.54 15.75 13.82
CA THR A 99 -12.97 14.89 12.75
C THR A 99 -14.07 14.34 11.85
N ILE A 100 -15.15 13.80 12.43
CA ILE A 100 -16.29 13.30 11.65
C ILE A 100 -16.87 14.41 10.78
N LYS A 101 -17.07 15.62 11.32
CA LYS A 101 -17.60 16.75 10.54
C LYS A 101 -16.67 17.17 9.39
N GLN A 102 -15.35 17.04 9.57
CA GLN A 102 -14.36 17.39 8.55
C GLN A 102 -14.34 16.39 7.39
N TYR A 103 -14.41 15.09 7.70
CA TYR A 103 -14.21 14.02 6.71
C TYR A 103 -15.52 13.38 6.21
N VAL A 104 -16.62 13.53 6.94
CA VAL A 104 -17.95 13.03 6.58
C VAL A 104 -18.89 14.23 6.37
N PRO A 105 -19.11 14.67 5.12
CA PRO A 105 -20.00 15.80 4.83
C PRO A 105 -21.48 15.41 4.99
N GLY A 106 -22.25 16.22 5.74
CA GLY A 106 -23.72 16.17 5.78
C GLY A 106 -24.34 15.75 7.12
N ASN A 107 -25.67 15.81 7.21
CA ASN A 107 -26.50 15.55 8.40
C ASN A 107 -26.57 14.05 8.79
N PHE A 108 -25.43 13.35 8.82
CA PHE A 108 -25.36 11.91 9.11
C PHE A 108 -25.79 11.53 10.54
N PHE A 109 -25.88 12.52 11.45
CA PHE A 109 -26.42 12.34 12.80
C PHE A 109 -27.96 12.22 12.84
N GLY A 110 -28.67 12.58 11.77
CA GLY A 110 -30.14 12.56 11.74
C GLY A 110 -30.76 11.16 11.69
N SER A 111 -30.03 10.15 11.20
CA SER A 111 -30.48 8.76 11.07
C SER A 111 -30.17 7.90 12.30
N MET A 112 -29.15 8.26 13.10
CA MET A 112 -28.75 7.49 14.29
C MET A 112 -29.78 7.58 15.43
N PHE A 113 -30.63 8.61 15.44
CA PHE A 113 -31.66 8.84 16.46
C PHE A 113 -33.03 8.18 16.17
N LYS A 114 -33.20 7.52 15.02
CA LYS A 114 -34.46 6.85 14.66
C LYS A 114 -34.18 5.39 14.34
N GLY A 115 -34.44 4.54 15.34
CA GLY A 115 -33.99 3.15 15.40
C GLY A 115 -34.30 2.28 14.19
N GLY A 116 -33.32 1.44 13.85
CA GLY A 116 -33.44 0.37 12.87
C GLY A 116 -32.08 -0.27 12.62
N VAL A 117 -31.89 -1.51 13.06
CA VAL A 117 -30.64 -2.29 12.94
C VAL A 117 -30.14 -2.38 11.49
N ALA A 118 -31.01 -2.21 10.50
CA ALA A 118 -30.68 -2.20 9.07
C ALA A 118 -30.07 -0.87 8.56
N PHE A 119 -30.16 0.23 9.31
CA PHE A 119 -29.58 1.52 8.90
C PHE A 119 -28.08 1.62 9.23
N LEU A 120 -27.65 0.98 10.32
CA LEU A 120 -26.26 1.01 10.77
C LEU A 120 -25.28 0.43 9.73
N SER A 121 -25.69 -0.60 8.96
CA SER A 121 -24.80 -1.25 7.97
C SER A 121 -24.55 -0.41 6.71
N LYS A 122 -25.59 0.27 6.22
CA LYS A 122 -25.43 1.20 5.08
C LYS A 122 -24.62 2.42 5.47
N ASP A 123 -24.74 2.85 6.72
CA ASP A 123 -24.14 4.08 7.20
C ASP A 123 -22.59 4.01 7.19
N TYR A 124 -21.97 2.92 7.68
CA TYR A 124 -20.50 2.80 7.62
C TYR A 124 -19.95 2.49 6.24
N LEU A 125 -20.69 1.78 5.38
CA LEU A 125 -20.26 1.55 4.00
C LEU A 125 -20.25 2.85 3.20
N SER A 126 -21.27 3.70 3.35
CA SER A 126 -21.28 5.03 2.75
C SER A 126 -20.15 5.92 3.29
N ILE A 127 -19.81 5.82 4.58
CA ILE A 127 -18.63 6.51 5.14
C ILE A 127 -17.35 6.00 4.48
N MET A 128 -17.18 4.68 4.33
CA MET A 128 -16.04 4.10 3.63
C MET A 128 -15.91 4.66 2.21
N GLU A 129 -17.00 4.66 1.44
CA GLU A 129 -17.01 5.21 0.08
C GLU A 129 -16.60 6.70 0.03
N LEU A 130 -17.12 7.52 0.95
CA LEU A 130 -16.78 8.94 1.06
C LEU A 130 -15.31 9.17 1.40
N LEU A 131 -14.74 8.36 2.30
CA LEU A 131 -13.33 8.44 2.67
C LEU A 131 -12.42 8.02 1.51
N VAL A 132 -12.77 6.94 0.80
CA VAL A 132 -12.06 6.53 -0.42
C VAL A 132 -12.11 7.67 -1.45
N ASP A 133 -13.28 8.26 -1.69
CA ASP A 133 -13.45 9.39 -2.61
C ASP A 133 -12.63 10.62 -2.19
N ALA A 134 -12.54 10.91 -0.89
CA ALA A 134 -11.74 12.01 -0.38
C ALA A 134 -10.23 11.79 -0.62
N GLU A 135 -9.71 10.59 -0.34
CA GLU A 135 -8.31 10.25 -0.53
C GLU A 135 -7.92 10.16 -2.01
N MET A 136 -8.84 9.71 -2.88
CA MET A 136 -8.60 9.59 -4.33
C MET A 136 -8.58 10.93 -5.09
N LYS A 137 -9.12 12.02 -4.53
CA LYS A 137 -9.16 13.34 -5.19
C LYS A 137 -7.79 13.82 -5.69
N MET A 138 -6.72 13.54 -4.94
CA MET A 138 -5.38 14.00 -5.32
C MET A 138 -4.85 13.32 -6.59
N PHE A 139 -5.27 12.08 -6.86
CA PHE A 139 -4.86 11.28 -8.01
C PHE A 139 -5.74 11.47 -9.27
N LYS A 140 -6.64 12.47 -9.26
CA LYS A 140 -7.45 12.78 -10.45
C LYS A 140 -6.54 13.00 -11.68
N ASN A 141 -6.88 12.34 -12.80
CA ASN A 141 -6.11 12.35 -14.05
C ASN A 141 -4.69 11.76 -13.91
N ILE A 142 -4.49 10.80 -12.99
CA ILE A 142 -3.28 9.98 -12.88
C ILE A 142 -3.70 8.51 -13.05
N ASN A 143 -2.88 7.74 -13.75
CA ASN A 143 -3.11 6.30 -13.93
C ASN A 143 -2.94 5.57 -12.59
N THR A 144 -4.06 5.07 -12.03
CA THR A 144 -4.15 4.41 -10.72
C THR A 144 -4.82 3.04 -10.85
N PRO A 145 -4.18 2.06 -11.52
CA PRO A 145 -4.84 0.80 -11.87
C PRO A 145 -5.06 -0.13 -10.67
N VAL A 146 -4.38 0.10 -9.54
CA VAL A 146 -4.58 -0.62 -8.28
C VAL A 146 -4.66 0.37 -7.13
N ILE A 147 -5.69 0.23 -6.28
CA ILE A 147 -5.92 1.09 -5.11
C ILE A 147 -5.86 0.21 -3.85
N PHE A 148 -5.00 0.57 -2.91
CA PHE A 148 -4.70 -0.23 -1.73
C PHE A 148 -5.39 0.29 -0.46
N LEU A 149 -5.93 -0.64 0.33
CA LEU A 149 -6.27 -0.40 1.73
C LEU A 149 -5.05 -0.68 2.62
N GLN A 150 -4.66 0.30 3.43
CA GLN A 150 -3.49 0.25 4.32
C GLN A 150 -3.65 -0.77 5.44
N ASN A 151 -2.53 -1.35 5.89
CA ASN A 151 -2.51 -2.41 6.89
C ASN A 151 -3.17 -2.02 8.22
N VAL A 152 -3.01 -0.76 8.65
CA VAL A 152 -3.66 -0.26 9.86
C VAL A 152 -5.18 -0.38 9.82
N ILE A 153 -5.80 -0.25 8.65
CA ILE A 153 -7.26 -0.43 8.48
C ILE A 153 -7.59 -1.88 8.15
N THR A 154 -6.88 -2.50 7.22
CA THR A 154 -7.10 -3.90 6.84
C THR A 154 -7.04 -4.82 8.06
N ASP A 155 -5.97 -4.72 8.85
CA ASP A 155 -5.76 -5.59 10.01
C ASP A 155 -6.70 -5.25 11.17
N LEU A 156 -7.12 -3.99 11.30
CA LEU A 156 -8.17 -3.58 12.25
C LEU A 156 -9.51 -4.24 11.87
N LEU A 157 -9.92 -4.17 10.61
CA LEU A 157 -11.15 -4.79 10.13
C LEU A 157 -11.11 -6.31 10.30
N LEU A 158 -9.97 -6.96 10.01
CA LEU A 158 -9.76 -8.38 10.29
C LEU A 158 -9.84 -8.72 11.79
N GLY A 159 -9.38 -7.83 12.65
CA GLY A 159 -9.46 -7.96 14.11
C GLY A 159 -10.89 -7.88 14.62
N LEU A 160 -11.65 -6.90 14.11
CA LEU A 160 -13.05 -6.66 14.44
C LEU A 160 -14.02 -7.64 13.77
N ARG A 161 -13.54 -8.46 12.82
CA ARG A 161 -14.37 -9.34 11.96
C ARG A 161 -15.39 -8.55 11.13
N ALA A 162 -15.02 -7.32 10.74
CA ALA A 162 -15.81 -6.46 9.87
C ALA A 162 -15.51 -6.79 8.39
N ASP A 163 -15.64 -8.07 8.06
CA ASP A 163 -15.23 -8.66 6.79
C ASP A 163 -15.98 -8.01 5.61
N GLU A 164 -17.25 -7.64 5.83
CA GLU A 164 -18.10 -7.01 4.83
C GLU A 164 -17.57 -5.66 4.34
N VAL A 165 -16.80 -4.94 5.16
CA VAL A 165 -16.18 -3.66 4.76
C VAL A 165 -15.04 -3.90 3.77
N LEU A 166 -14.26 -4.97 3.96
CA LEU A 166 -13.19 -5.36 3.03
C LEU A 166 -13.77 -5.73 1.67
N ILE A 167 -14.85 -6.52 1.67
CA ILE A 167 -15.55 -6.92 0.44
C ILE A 167 -16.20 -5.72 -0.25
N ALA A 168 -16.82 -4.81 0.51
CA ALA A 168 -17.39 -3.59 -0.02
C ALA A 168 -16.33 -2.67 -0.66
N PHE A 169 -15.17 -2.51 -0.02
CA PHE A 169 -14.04 -1.76 -0.59
C PHE A 169 -13.62 -2.36 -1.94
N TYR A 170 -13.48 -3.68 -2.02
CA TYR A 170 -13.12 -4.38 -3.25
C TYR A 170 -14.08 -4.05 -4.41
N HIS A 171 -15.39 -4.15 -4.16
CA HIS A 171 -16.40 -3.85 -5.18
C HIS A 171 -16.47 -2.36 -5.51
N TYR A 172 -16.32 -1.49 -4.52
CA TYR A 172 -16.41 -0.06 -4.70
C TYR A 172 -15.28 0.46 -5.60
N VAL A 173 -14.02 0.08 -5.32
CA VAL A 173 -12.85 0.44 -6.12
C VAL A 173 -13.05 0.03 -7.58
N LYS A 174 -13.47 -1.22 -7.82
CA LYS A 174 -13.74 -1.72 -9.17
C LYS A 174 -14.83 -0.92 -9.88
N LYS A 175 -15.94 -0.66 -9.20
CA LYS A 175 -17.12 0.02 -9.79
C LYS A 175 -16.88 1.50 -10.05
N LYS A 176 -16.27 2.21 -9.09
CA LYS A 176 -16.14 3.67 -9.10
C LYS A 176 -14.92 4.15 -9.86
N TYR A 177 -13.79 3.45 -9.70
CA TYR A 177 -12.49 3.88 -10.22
C TYR A 177 -12.02 3.06 -11.43
N ASN A 178 -12.74 1.99 -11.79
CA ASN A 178 -12.30 1.04 -12.82
C ASN A 178 -10.86 0.54 -12.55
N ALA A 179 -10.57 0.29 -11.27
CA ALA A 179 -9.28 -0.14 -10.77
C ALA A 179 -9.43 -1.47 -9.99
N GLU A 180 -8.33 -2.16 -9.74
CA GLU A 180 -8.31 -3.31 -8.87
C GLU A 180 -8.11 -2.88 -7.40
N ALA A 181 -8.78 -3.55 -6.47
CA ALA A 181 -8.51 -3.35 -5.05
C ALA A 181 -7.35 -4.23 -4.60
N GLY A 182 -6.38 -3.60 -3.93
CA GLY A 182 -5.31 -4.26 -3.21
C GLY A 182 -5.48 -4.09 -1.70
N PHE A 183 -4.89 -5.01 -0.94
CA PHE A 183 -4.92 -4.95 0.52
C PHE A 183 -3.51 -5.10 1.07
N ILE A 184 -3.09 -4.15 1.90
CA ILE A 184 -1.85 -4.27 2.67
C ILE A 184 -2.21 -4.94 4.01
N THR A 185 -1.44 -5.94 4.45
CA THR A 185 -1.71 -6.67 5.70
C THR A 185 -0.45 -7.24 6.33
N MET A 186 -0.49 -7.44 7.64
CA MET A 186 0.50 -8.20 8.41
C MET A 186 0.04 -9.64 8.71
N ASN A 187 -1.10 -10.06 8.15
CA ASN A 187 -1.69 -11.38 8.32
C ASN A 187 -2.31 -11.88 7.01
N MET A 188 -1.45 -12.14 6.03
CA MET A 188 -1.84 -12.61 4.68
C MET A 188 -2.71 -13.88 4.71
N PRO A 189 -2.40 -14.93 5.51
CA PRO A 189 -3.22 -16.14 5.53
C PRO A 189 -4.67 -15.86 5.94
N LYS A 190 -4.88 -15.10 7.03
CA LYS A 190 -6.21 -14.76 7.51
C LYS A 190 -6.95 -13.84 6.55
N LEU A 191 -6.27 -12.86 5.96
CA LEU A 191 -6.89 -11.98 4.99
C LEU A 191 -7.38 -12.77 3.77
N LEU A 192 -6.54 -13.67 3.24
CA LEU A 192 -6.91 -14.47 2.08
C LEU A 192 -8.15 -15.32 2.35
N ASP A 193 -8.26 -15.93 3.54
CA ASP A 193 -9.47 -16.66 3.95
C ASP A 193 -10.73 -15.78 3.93
N VAL A 194 -10.63 -14.55 4.43
CA VAL A 194 -11.76 -13.61 4.47
C VAL A 194 -12.17 -13.19 3.05
N LEU A 195 -11.20 -12.85 2.20
CA LEU A 195 -11.46 -12.42 0.83
C LEU A 195 -12.08 -13.54 0.00
N GLU A 196 -11.55 -14.77 0.09
CA GLU A 196 -12.11 -15.92 -0.64
C GLU A 196 -13.52 -16.28 -0.15
N LYS A 197 -13.79 -16.25 1.16
CA LYS A 197 -15.15 -16.43 1.70
C LYS A 197 -16.12 -15.37 1.21
N GLY A 198 -15.63 -14.15 0.98
CA GLY A 198 -16.39 -13.07 0.36
C GLY A 198 -16.52 -13.17 -1.16
N GLY A 199 -16.05 -14.25 -1.78
CA GLY A 199 -16.14 -14.49 -3.22
C GLY A 199 -15.08 -13.75 -4.05
N ILE A 200 -14.02 -13.24 -3.43
CA ILE A 200 -12.92 -12.58 -4.15
C ILE A 200 -11.87 -13.62 -4.52
N GLU A 201 -11.74 -13.88 -5.82
CA GLU A 201 -10.75 -14.80 -6.36
C GLU A 201 -9.47 -14.05 -6.80
N ASN A 202 -8.32 -14.68 -6.57
CA ASN A 202 -7.01 -14.17 -6.97
C ASN A 202 -6.74 -12.70 -6.54
N PRO A 203 -6.94 -12.35 -5.26
CA PRO A 203 -6.80 -10.98 -4.77
C PRO A 203 -5.36 -10.48 -4.85
N ILE A 204 -5.20 -9.15 -4.90
CA ILE A 204 -3.90 -8.49 -4.76
C ILE A 204 -3.65 -8.24 -3.27
N ILE A 205 -2.63 -8.88 -2.71
CA ILE A 205 -2.27 -8.74 -1.30
C ILE A 205 -0.82 -8.31 -1.17
N CYS A 206 -0.59 -7.14 -0.57
CA CYS A 206 0.73 -6.69 -0.18
C CYS A 206 0.98 -7.05 1.28
N ALA A 207 2.01 -7.86 1.55
CA ALA A 207 2.29 -8.34 2.89
C ALA A 207 3.78 -8.28 3.20
N SER A 208 4.10 -8.18 4.49
CA SER A 208 5.46 -8.41 4.95
C SER A 208 5.83 -9.85 4.60
N ILE A 209 6.83 -10.04 3.74
CA ILE A 209 7.34 -11.36 3.34
C ILE A 209 8.85 -11.25 3.30
N ASN A 210 9.51 -11.89 4.26
CA ASN A 210 10.96 -11.81 4.43
C ASN A 210 11.50 -13.03 5.17
N LYS A 211 12.77 -13.33 4.93
CA LYS A 211 13.44 -14.53 5.48
C LYS A 211 13.43 -14.58 7.01
N ALA A 212 13.37 -13.43 7.68
CA ALA A 212 13.43 -13.32 9.14
C ALA A 212 12.07 -13.46 9.83
N GLY A 213 10.95 -13.59 9.10
CA GLY A 213 9.61 -13.64 9.70
C GLY A 213 9.16 -12.33 10.34
N PHE A 214 9.81 -11.22 10.01
CA PHE A 214 9.45 -9.92 10.55
C PHE A 214 8.05 -9.54 10.08
N ARG A 215 7.13 -9.35 11.03
CA ARG A 215 5.73 -8.93 10.78
C ARG A 215 4.92 -9.93 9.93
N MET A 216 5.23 -11.22 10.03
CA MET A 216 4.53 -12.32 9.36
C MET A 216 3.70 -13.11 10.38
N SER A 217 2.44 -12.72 10.59
CA SER A 217 1.59 -13.33 11.63
C SER A 217 1.35 -14.83 11.38
N GLY A 218 1.75 -15.68 12.34
CA GLY A 218 1.69 -17.14 12.18
C GLY A 218 3.00 -17.77 11.71
N GLY A 219 4.00 -16.96 11.31
CA GLY A 219 5.33 -17.43 10.95
C GLY A 219 5.54 -17.68 9.45
N ASN A 220 6.79 -17.94 9.07
CA ASN A 220 7.20 -18.13 7.67
C ASN A 220 6.50 -19.31 7.01
N ASP A 221 6.45 -20.45 7.70
CA ASP A 221 5.93 -21.70 7.14
C ASP A 221 4.49 -21.55 6.64
N VAL A 222 3.64 -20.83 7.39
CA VAL A 222 2.24 -20.58 7.01
C VAL A 222 2.15 -19.70 5.77
N TYR A 223 3.00 -18.67 5.66
CA TYR A 223 3.04 -17.80 4.49
C TYR A 223 3.51 -18.56 3.26
N GLU A 224 4.57 -19.35 3.38
CA GLU A 224 5.10 -20.15 2.29
C GLU A 224 4.11 -21.23 1.83
N ASP A 225 3.40 -21.87 2.76
CA ASP A 225 2.34 -22.83 2.44
C ASP A 225 1.20 -22.17 1.67
N VAL A 226 0.72 -21.00 2.12
CA VAL A 226 -0.30 -20.23 1.40
C VAL A 226 0.17 -19.87 -0.01
N LEU A 227 1.42 -19.39 -0.16
CA LEU A 227 1.98 -19.06 -1.47
C LEU A 227 2.10 -20.28 -2.38
N LYS A 228 2.37 -21.47 -1.85
CA LYS A 228 2.50 -22.72 -2.62
C LYS A 228 1.14 -23.30 -3.03
N THR A 229 0.14 -23.22 -2.16
CA THR A 229 -1.09 -24.00 -2.28
C THR A 229 -2.30 -23.19 -2.75
N ARG A 230 -2.27 -21.86 -2.63
CA ARG A 230 -3.43 -21.01 -2.91
C ARG A 230 -3.17 -19.99 -3.99
N LYS A 231 -4.26 -19.47 -4.57
CA LYS A 231 -4.23 -18.54 -5.70
C LYS A 231 -4.41 -17.10 -5.23
N LEU A 232 -3.32 -16.33 -5.30
CA LEU A 232 -3.30 -14.91 -5.00
C LEU A 232 -2.18 -14.22 -5.79
N ARG A 233 -2.25 -12.89 -5.85
CA ARG A 233 -1.21 -12.04 -6.42
C ARG A 233 -0.50 -11.32 -5.29
N ALA A 234 0.54 -11.96 -4.74
CA ALA A 234 1.24 -11.43 -3.59
C ALA A 234 2.27 -10.36 -4.00
N ILE A 235 2.32 -9.28 -3.23
CA ILE A 235 3.36 -8.26 -3.28
C ILE A 235 4.19 -8.39 -2.00
N ALA A 236 5.46 -8.73 -2.13
CA ALA A 236 6.37 -8.82 -0.99
C ALA A 236 6.88 -7.42 -0.60
N MET A 237 6.54 -6.97 0.60
CA MET A 237 7.10 -5.76 1.21
C MET A 237 7.93 -6.08 2.44
N GLN A 238 8.70 -5.10 2.94
CA GLN A 238 9.60 -5.26 4.09
C GLN A 238 10.58 -6.45 3.95
N VAL A 239 10.95 -6.76 2.71
CA VAL A 239 11.82 -7.86 2.29
C VAL A 239 13.16 -7.93 3.02
N LEU A 240 13.68 -6.78 3.47
CA LEU A 240 14.93 -6.67 4.25
C LEU A 240 14.76 -6.99 5.75
N GLY A 241 13.55 -7.33 6.21
CA GLY A 241 13.27 -7.57 7.63
C GLY A 241 13.61 -6.36 8.51
N GLY A 242 13.21 -5.16 8.06
CA GLY A 242 13.59 -3.89 8.68
C GLY A 242 15.03 -3.43 8.43
N GLY A 243 15.88 -4.28 7.83
CA GLY A 243 17.31 -4.05 7.65
C GLY A 243 18.19 -5.16 8.27
N ALA A 244 17.58 -6.19 8.84
CA ALA A 244 18.28 -7.35 9.40
C ALA A 244 18.83 -8.32 8.34
N ILE A 245 18.31 -8.27 7.11
CA ILE A 245 18.68 -9.20 6.03
C ILE A 245 19.48 -8.46 4.96
N HIS A 246 20.57 -9.07 4.49
CA HIS A 246 21.37 -8.51 3.41
C HIS A 246 20.53 -8.42 2.11
N PRO A 247 20.60 -7.33 1.32
CA PRO A 247 19.72 -7.14 0.15
C PRO A 247 19.71 -8.29 -0.84
N LYS A 248 20.89 -8.84 -1.19
CA LYS A 248 21.00 -9.99 -2.09
C LYS A 248 20.24 -11.22 -1.56
N GLU A 249 20.43 -11.54 -0.28
CA GLU A 249 19.78 -12.69 0.38
C GLU A 249 18.26 -12.50 0.51
N ALA A 250 17.82 -11.27 0.80
CA ALA A 250 16.42 -10.93 0.83
C ALA A 250 15.74 -11.15 -0.52
N MET A 251 16.38 -10.70 -1.62
CA MET A 251 15.84 -10.84 -2.97
C MET A 251 15.84 -12.30 -3.42
N GLU A 252 16.90 -13.05 -3.13
CA GLU A 252 16.97 -14.50 -3.39
C GLU A 252 15.79 -15.24 -2.76
N TYR A 253 15.52 -14.96 -1.48
CA TYR A 253 14.40 -15.57 -0.76
C TYR A 253 13.05 -15.27 -1.41
N VAL A 254 12.71 -13.99 -1.61
CA VAL A 254 11.38 -13.62 -2.12
C VAL A 254 11.18 -13.97 -3.59
N CYS A 255 12.22 -13.95 -4.43
CA CYS A 255 12.14 -14.41 -5.82
C CYS A 255 11.97 -15.94 -5.93
N GLY A 256 12.51 -16.69 -4.97
CA GLY A 256 12.37 -18.14 -4.88
C GLY A 256 10.94 -18.61 -4.57
N LEU A 257 10.13 -17.77 -3.91
CA LEU A 257 8.76 -18.12 -3.54
C LEU A 257 7.79 -18.11 -4.75
N PRO A 258 6.79 -19.01 -4.78
CA PRO A 258 5.71 -18.95 -5.76
C PRO A 258 4.75 -17.78 -5.45
N ASN A 259 3.94 -17.39 -6.44
CA ASN A 259 2.87 -16.38 -6.33
C ASN A 259 3.27 -14.97 -5.87
N ILE A 260 4.57 -14.69 -5.71
CA ILE A 260 5.09 -13.32 -5.56
C ILE A 260 5.10 -12.66 -6.94
N GLU A 261 4.05 -11.90 -7.26
CA GLU A 261 3.99 -11.13 -8.52
C GLU A 261 4.93 -9.93 -8.49
N SER A 262 5.03 -9.25 -7.35
CA SER A 262 5.80 -8.02 -7.25
C SER A 262 6.59 -7.92 -5.95
N ILE A 263 7.66 -7.12 -5.99
CA ILE A 263 8.46 -6.77 -4.82
C ILE A 263 8.38 -5.26 -4.61
N LEU A 264 7.93 -4.85 -3.42
CA LEU A 264 7.86 -3.46 -2.99
C LEU A 264 9.07 -3.13 -2.12
N PHE A 265 9.85 -2.13 -2.55
CA PHE A 265 10.93 -1.59 -1.73
C PHE A 265 11.05 -0.07 -1.88
N GLY A 266 11.64 0.55 -0.85
CA GLY A 266 12.05 1.96 -0.87
C GLY A 266 13.56 2.07 -0.75
N ALA A 267 14.15 3.07 -1.40
CA ALA A 267 15.58 3.35 -1.31
C ALA A 267 15.84 4.84 -1.44
N SER A 268 16.87 5.34 -0.76
CA SER A 268 17.19 6.78 -0.74
C SER A 268 18.32 7.16 -1.70
N SER A 269 18.95 6.24 -2.42
CA SER A 269 20.04 6.53 -3.35
C SER A 269 19.90 5.74 -4.64
N LYS A 270 20.31 6.34 -5.77
CA LYS A 270 20.38 5.70 -7.09
C LYS A 270 21.08 4.33 -7.04
N ALA A 271 22.24 4.25 -6.38
CA ALA A 271 23.01 3.01 -6.28
C ALA A 271 22.21 1.87 -5.60
N ASN A 272 21.44 2.18 -4.55
CA ASN A 272 20.62 1.17 -3.86
C ASN A 272 19.41 0.75 -4.70
N ILE A 273 18.83 1.69 -5.45
CA ILE A 273 17.74 1.42 -6.39
C ILE A 273 18.22 0.47 -7.50
N GLU A 274 19.33 0.81 -8.15
CA GLU A 274 19.97 -0.01 -9.21
C GLU A 274 20.34 -1.39 -8.69
N SER A 275 21.00 -1.47 -7.54
CA SER A 275 21.42 -2.75 -6.96
C SER A 275 20.22 -3.66 -6.65
N THR A 276 19.16 -3.13 -6.05
CA THR A 276 17.98 -3.94 -5.71
C THR A 276 17.24 -4.38 -6.97
N TYR A 277 17.06 -3.49 -7.94
CA TYR A 277 16.46 -3.81 -9.24
C TYR A 277 17.22 -4.94 -9.95
N ASN A 278 18.55 -4.85 -10.00
CA ASN A 278 19.41 -5.84 -10.64
C ASN A 278 19.34 -7.20 -9.94
N TYR A 279 19.26 -7.23 -8.60
CA TYR A 279 19.10 -8.50 -7.86
C TYR A 279 17.78 -9.19 -8.22
N VAL A 280 16.66 -8.47 -8.24
CA VAL A 280 15.36 -9.05 -8.61
C VAL A 280 15.42 -9.71 -9.98
N HIS A 281 15.92 -8.98 -10.99
CA HIS A 281 16.00 -9.50 -12.36
C HIS A 281 16.98 -10.68 -12.50
N ALA A 282 18.10 -10.65 -11.78
CA ALA A 282 19.06 -11.75 -11.80
C ALA A 282 18.44 -13.05 -11.23
N PHE A 283 17.71 -12.97 -10.11
CA PHE A 283 17.08 -14.15 -9.50
C PHE A 283 15.86 -14.63 -10.30
N ASP A 284 15.06 -13.73 -10.86
CA ASP A 284 13.95 -14.12 -11.73
C ASP A 284 14.47 -14.83 -13.00
N GLN A 285 15.58 -14.36 -13.60
CA GLN A 285 16.19 -15.02 -14.74
C GLN A 285 16.75 -16.41 -14.39
N GLN A 286 17.35 -16.57 -13.21
CA GLN A 286 17.81 -17.87 -12.74
C GLN A 286 16.67 -18.87 -12.59
N LYS A 287 15.51 -18.42 -12.11
CA LYS A 287 14.30 -19.24 -11.97
C LYS A 287 13.72 -19.70 -13.31
N ILE A 288 13.80 -18.86 -14.34
CA ILE A 288 13.37 -19.23 -15.70
C ILE A 288 14.30 -20.28 -16.32
N ASN A 289 15.59 -20.25 -15.96
CA ASN A 289 16.60 -21.13 -16.51
C ASN A 289 16.75 -22.47 -15.75
N ALA A 290 16.05 -22.64 -14.62
CA ALA A 290 16.08 -23.83 -13.77
C ALA A 290 14.91 -24.78 -14.10
#